data_AF-A0A951G6N1-F1
#
_entry.id   AF-A0A951G6N1-F1
#
_cell.length_a   1.000
_cell.length_b   1.000
_cell.length_c   1.000
_cell.angle_alpha   90.00
_cell.angle_beta   90.00
_cell.angle_gamma   90.00
#
_symmetry.space_group_name_H-M   'P 1'
#
loop_
_entity.id
_entity.type
_entity.pdbx_description
1 polymer ?
#
loop_
_entity_poly.entity_id
_entity_poly.type
_entity_poly.pdbx_seq_one_letter_code
_entity_poly.pdbx_strand_id
1 'polypeptide(L)'
;MADAGLFFGFGEPYPGREEQGVRLWNEANAYYARLLEAGRIGRFEPFVLGAHGGGLRGFTIIGGTPEQIGALRFDDEFVRYIMRSQLCNKDVGVVPLFFGETLSHIMERYEHEVSALA
;
A
#
# COMPACT_ATOMS: atom_id res chain seq x y z
N MET A 1 12.11 -11.57 9.54
CA MET A 1 13.43 -11.23 8.95
C MET A 1 13.15 -10.56 7.62
N ALA A 2 13.60 -9.30 7.48
CA ALA A 2 13.41 -8.38 6.36
C ALA A 2 12.01 -8.30 5.70
N ASP A 3 11.00 -7.86 6.46
CA ASP A 3 10.33 -6.56 6.30
C ASP A 3 10.11 -6.01 4.88
N ALA A 4 9.49 -6.80 4.00
CA ALA A 4 8.92 -6.27 2.77
C ALA A 4 7.60 -5.54 3.08
N GLY A 5 7.34 -4.45 2.36
CA GLY A 5 6.09 -3.71 2.50
C GLY A 5 5.53 -3.19 1.20
N LEU A 6 4.24 -2.90 1.24
CA LEU A 6 3.53 -2.11 0.25
C LEU A 6 2.92 -0.89 0.93
N PHE A 7 3.05 0.25 0.26
CA PHE A 7 2.24 1.42 0.50
C PHE A 7 1.13 1.44 -0.54
N PHE A 8 -0.12 1.31 -0.10
CA PHE A 8 -1.31 1.51 -0.92
C PHE A 8 -1.87 2.90 -0.60
N GLY A 9 -1.78 3.86 -1.51
CA GLY A 9 -2.34 5.20 -1.35
C GLY A 9 -3.56 5.43 -2.24
N PHE A 10 -4.47 6.29 -1.79
CA PHE A 10 -5.61 6.75 -2.59
C PHE A 10 -5.97 8.21 -2.28
N GLY A 11 -6.49 8.91 -3.29
CA GLY A 11 -6.99 10.27 -3.19
C GLY A 11 -8.51 10.35 -3.06
N GLU A 12 -9.06 11.50 -3.41
CA GLU A 12 -10.51 11.76 -3.32
C GLU A 12 -11.31 10.82 -4.24
N PRO A 13 -12.51 10.40 -3.83
CA PRO A 13 -13.44 9.73 -4.73
C PRO A 13 -13.75 10.59 -5.97
N TYR A 14 -13.98 9.95 -7.11
CA TYR A 14 -14.58 10.64 -8.26
C TYR A 14 -16.01 11.08 -7.93
N PRO A 15 -16.50 12.21 -8.49
CA PRO A 15 -17.88 12.64 -8.29
C PRO A 15 -18.88 11.54 -8.63
N GLY A 16 -19.81 11.25 -7.72
CA GLY A 16 -20.81 10.20 -7.86
C GLY A 16 -20.31 8.78 -7.52
N ARG A 17 -19.07 8.65 -7.02
CA ARG A 17 -18.48 7.38 -6.55
C ARG A 17 -18.26 7.33 -5.04
N GLU A 18 -18.74 8.33 -4.29
CA GLU A 18 -18.45 8.51 -2.87
C GLU A 18 -18.91 7.28 -2.06
N GLU A 19 -20.14 6.80 -2.29
CA GLU A 19 -20.64 5.61 -1.61
C GLU A 19 -19.87 4.33 -1.99
N GLN A 20 -19.51 4.19 -3.27
CA GLN A 20 -18.73 3.05 -3.77
C GLN A 20 -17.33 3.05 -3.14
N GLY A 21 -16.71 4.22 -3.00
CA GLY A 21 -15.42 4.38 -2.34
C GLY A 21 -15.48 3.94 -0.88
N VAL A 22 -16.51 4.35 -0.14
CA VAL A 22 -16.71 3.93 1.27
C VAL A 22 -16.96 2.42 1.38
N ARG A 23 -17.80 1.85 0.51
CA ARG A 23 -18.02 0.40 0.49
C ARG A 23 -16.73 -0.36 0.21
N LEU A 24 -15.96 0.09 -0.80
CA LEU A 24 -14.71 -0.53 -1.18
C LEU A 24 -13.67 -0.46 -0.05
N TRP A 25 -13.60 0.66 0.68
CA TRP A 25 -12.74 0.79 1.87
C TRP A 25 -13.03 -0.29 2.92
N ASN A 26 -14.31 -0.50 3.23
CA ASN A 26 -14.71 -1.52 4.20
C ASN A 26 -14.40 -2.94 3.69
N GLU A 27 -14.68 -3.22 2.42
CA GLU A 27 -14.36 -4.50 1.79
C GLU A 27 -12.85 -4.78 1.79
N ALA A 28 -12.02 -3.78 1.47
CA ALA A 28 -10.57 -3.90 1.47
C ALA A 28 -10.00 -4.17 2.87
N ASN A 29 -10.50 -3.47 3.90
CA ASN A 29 -10.08 -3.72 5.28
C ASN A 29 -10.46 -5.12 5.75
N ALA A 30 -11.66 -5.60 5.42
CA ALA A 30 -12.06 -6.98 5.72
C ALA A 30 -11.20 -8.01 4.97
N TYR A 31 -10.82 -7.71 3.72
CA TYR A 31 -9.89 -8.55 2.96
C TYR A 31 -8.50 -8.62 3.62
N TYR A 32 -7.90 -7.49 4.01
CA TYR A 32 -6.61 -7.47 4.68
C TYR A 32 -6.64 -8.18 6.05
N ALA A 33 -7.74 -8.04 6.80
CA ALA A 33 -7.93 -8.79 8.04
C ALA A 33 -7.90 -10.31 7.80
N ARG A 34 -8.62 -10.81 6.78
CA ARG A 34 -8.58 -12.23 6.40
C ARG A 34 -7.18 -12.69 6.00
N LEU A 35 -6.42 -11.87 5.27
CA LEU A 35 -5.04 -12.19 4.92
C LEU A 35 -4.14 -12.29 6.14
N LEU A 36 -4.31 -11.39 7.12
CA LEU A 36 -3.55 -11.40 8.36
C LEU A 36 -3.86 -12.64 9.19
N GLU A 37 -5.15 -12.96 9.38
CA GLU A 37 -5.60 -14.17 10.09
C GLU A 37 -5.09 -15.46 9.42
N ALA A 38 -5.04 -15.50 8.09
CA ALA A 38 -4.50 -16.62 7.33
C ALA A 38 -2.97 -16.68 7.28
N GLY A 39 -2.26 -15.74 7.92
CA GLY A 39 -0.79 -15.66 7.87
C GLY A 39 -0.24 -15.37 6.47
N ARG A 40 -1.06 -14.84 5.55
CA ARG A 40 -0.63 -14.45 4.19
C ARG A 40 0.07 -13.10 4.16
N ILE A 41 -0.12 -12.28 5.18
CA ILE A 41 0.65 -11.05 5.47
C ILE A 41 1.03 -11.04 6.95
N GLY A 42 2.04 -10.25 7.30
CA GLY A 42 2.49 -10.10 8.69
C GLY A 42 1.82 -8.94 9.44
N ARG A 43 1.39 -7.89 8.73
CA ARG A 43 0.64 -6.76 9.29
C ARG A 43 -0.11 -5.97 8.21
N PHE A 44 -1.15 -5.25 8.61
CA PHE A 44 -1.66 -4.12 7.84
C PHE A 44 -2.14 -3.01 8.76
N GLU A 45 -2.00 -1.76 8.31
CA GLU A 45 -2.34 -0.58 9.08
C GLU A 45 -3.02 0.45 8.15
N PRO A 46 -4.34 0.66 8.27
CA PRO A 46 -5.07 1.64 7.48
C PRO A 46 -5.08 3.03 8.13
N PHE A 47 -4.94 4.09 7.31
CA PHE A 47 -4.91 5.48 7.72
C PHE A 47 -5.80 6.35 6.83
N VAL A 48 -6.49 7.31 7.44
CA VAL A 48 -7.20 8.40 6.75
C VAL A 48 -6.59 9.71 7.20
N LEU A 49 -6.29 10.59 6.25
CA LEU A 49 -5.64 11.85 6.51
C LEU A 49 -6.66 12.97 6.67
N GLY A 50 -6.39 13.87 7.63
CA GLY A 50 -7.11 15.14 7.75
C GLY A 50 -6.82 16.08 6.58
N ALA A 51 -7.52 17.21 6.53
CA ALA A 51 -7.30 18.21 5.48
C ALA A 51 -5.86 18.76 5.51
N HIS A 52 -5.13 18.59 4.41
CA HIS A 52 -3.71 19.00 4.29
C HIS A 52 -3.38 19.60 2.90
N GLY A 53 -4.40 19.88 2.07
CA GLY A 53 -4.25 20.52 0.76
C GLY A 53 -3.66 19.64 -0.35
N GLY A 54 -3.23 18.41 -0.04
CA GLY A 54 -2.69 17.45 -1.00
C GLY A 54 -3.73 16.52 -1.64
N GLY A 55 -3.25 15.70 -2.58
CA GLY A 55 -4.07 14.71 -3.29
C GLY A 55 -4.30 13.41 -2.49
N LEU A 56 -3.41 13.06 -1.56
CA LEU A 56 -3.48 11.81 -0.80
C LEU A 56 -4.51 11.88 0.32
N ARG A 57 -5.58 11.10 0.28
CA ARG A 57 -6.65 11.13 1.31
C ARG A 57 -6.52 10.04 2.35
N GLY A 58 -5.91 8.93 2.00
CA GLY A 58 -5.60 7.88 2.93
C GLY A 58 -4.62 6.90 2.33
N PHE A 59 -4.16 5.99 3.16
CA PHE A 59 -3.28 4.92 2.73
C PHE A 59 -3.39 3.70 3.64
N THR A 60 -2.82 2.59 3.18
CA THR A 60 -2.65 1.38 3.98
C THR A 60 -1.22 0.92 3.83
N ILE A 61 -0.56 0.69 4.97
CA ILE A 61 0.72 0.00 5.01
C ILE A 61 0.41 -1.49 5.13
N ILE A 62 0.99 -2.31 4.26
CA ILE A 62 0.89 -3.77 4.31
C ILE A 62 2.30 -4.31 4.44
N GLY A 63 2.56 -5.16 5.42
CA GLY A 63 3.89 -5.68 5.71
C GLY A 63 3.92 -7.19 5.85
N GLY A 64 5.04 -7.81 5.52
CA GLY A 64 5.26 -9.25 5.64
C GLY A 64 6.68 -9.64 5.22
N THR A 65 6.89 -10.95 5.07
CA THR A 65 8.10 -11.49 4.42
C THR A 65 8.13 -11.12 2.93
N PRO A 66 9.30 -11.13 2.28
CA PRO A 66 9.41 -10.93 0.84
C PRO A 66 8.53 -11.88 0.03
N GLU A 67 8.41 -13.14 0.46
CA GLU A 67 7.58 -14.16 -0.18
C GLU A 67 6.09 -13.82 -0.05
N GLN A 68 5.63 -13.43 1.15
CA GLN A 68 4.25 -13.00 1.38
C GLN A 68 3.88 -11.79 0.53
N ILE A 69 4.72 -10.74 0.54
CA ILE A 69 4.47 -9.53 -0.24
C ILE A 69 4.59 -9.79 -1.74
N GLY A 70 5.56 -10.59 -2.16
CA GLY A 70 5.72 -11.03 -3.54
C GLY A 70 4.48 -11.76 -4.05
N ALA A 71 3.96 -12.72 -3.27
CA ALA A 71 2.75 -13.45 -3.61
C ALA A 71 1.51 -12.54 -3.64
N LEU A 72 1.37 -11.63 -2.67
CA LEU A 72 0.23 -10.70 -2.61
C LEU A 72 0.13 -9.83 -3.87
N ARG A 73 1.25 -9.37 -4.42
CA ARG A 73 1.27 -8.51 -5.62
C ARG A 73 0.66 -9.16 -6.87
N PHE A 74 0.61 -10.49 -6.90
CA PHE A 74 0.05 -11.27 -8.01
C PHE A 74 -1.24 -12.01 -7.61
N ASP A 75 -1.77 -11.74 -6.42
CA ASP A 75 -3.05 -12.30 -5.99
C ASP A 75 -4.21 -11.63 -6.74
N ASP A 76 -5.07 -12.44 -7.37
CA ASP A 76 -6.18 -11.95 -8.20
C ASP A 76 -7.18 -11.07 -7.42
N GLU A 77 -7.44 -11.41 -6.15
CA GLU A 77 -8.35 -10.64 -5.31
C GLU A 77 -7.71 -9.28 -4.96
N PHE A 78 -6.41 -9.25 -4.65
CA PHE A 78 -5.67 -8.00 -4.44
C PHE A 78 -5.65 -7.11 -5.69
N VAL A 79 -5.31 -7.66 -6.86
CA VAL A 79 -5.29 -6.92 -8.13
C VAL A 79 -6.67 -6.36 -8.45
N ARG A 80 -7.74 -7.13 -8.19
CA ARG A 80 -9.12 -6.67 -8.33
C ARG A 80 -9.45 -5.49 -7.41
N TYR A 81 -8.98 -5.49 -6.16
CA TYR A 81 -9.17 -4.36 -5.25
C TYR A 81 -8.45 -3.10 -5.72
N ILE A 82 -7.23 -3.23 -6.26
CA ILE A 82 -6.49 -2.10 -6.85
C ILE A 82 -7.30 -1.49 -8.00
N MET A 83 -7.75 -2.32 -8.96
CA MET A 83 -8.52 -1.84 -10.11
C MET A 83 -9.83 -1.16 -9.69
N ARG A 84 -10.56 -1.74 -8.72
CA ARG A 84 -11.79 -1.12 -8.20
C ARG A 84 -11.50 0.21 -7.52
N SER A 85 -10.38 0.33 -6.81
CA SER A 85 -9.98 1.58 -6.17
C SER A 85 -9.67 2.63 -7.21
N GLN A 86 -8.92 2.29 -8.26
CA GLN A 86 -8.64 3.19 -9.39
C GLN A 86 -9.91 3.69 -10.11
N LEU A 87 -10.98 2.89 -10.12
CA LEU A 87 -12.26 3.29 -10.70
C LEU A 87 -13.11 4.17 -9.78
N CYS A 88 -12.80 4.21 -8.48
CA CYS A 88 -13.57 4.97 -7.49
C CYS A 88 -12.84 6.21 -7.00
N ASN A 89 -11.51 6.19 -6.96
CA ASN A 89 -10.67 7.19 -6.33
C ASN A 89 -9.60 7.71 -7.29
N LYS A 90 -9.22 8.97 -7.11
CA LYS A 90 -8.07 9.60 -7.77
C LYS A 90 -6.77 9.10 -7.15
N ASP A 91 -5.66 9.28 -7.88
CA ASP A 91 -4.29 9.16 -7.37
C ASP A 91 -3.99 7.83 -6.63
N VAL A 92 -4.62 6.74 -7.08
CA VAL A 92 -4.40 5.41 -6.51
C VAL A 92 -3.05 4.87 -6.93
N GLY A 93 -2.23 4.48 -5.95
CA GLY A 93 -0.90 3.94 -6.18
C GLY A 93 -0.57 2.82 -5.20
N VAL A 94 0.10 1.78 -5.70
CA VAL A 94 0.67 0.70 -4.88
C VAL A 94 2.15 0.61 -5.17
N VAL A 95 2.98 0.92 -4.18
CA VAL A 95 4.43 0.98 -4.34
C VAL A 95 5.13 0.17 -3.25
N PRO A 96 6.35 -0.34 -3.52
CA PRO A 96 7.19 -0.91 -2.47
C PRO A 96 7.40 0.10 -1.34
N LEU A 97 7.30 -0.38 -0.11
CA LEU A 97 7.61 0.40 1.09
C LEU A 97 8.84 -0.23 1.75
N PHE A 98 9.89 0.57 1.90
CA PHE A 98 11.12 0.19 2.59
C PHE A 98 11.07 0.73 4.02
N PHE A 99 11.25 -0.16 5.00
CA PHE A 99 11.25 0.18 6.41
C PHE A 99 12.15 -0.80 7.19
N GLY A 100 12.47 -0.46 8.43
CA GLY A 100 13.37 -1.27 9.25
C GLY A 100 14.74 -1.45 8.57
N GLU A 101 15.24 -2.67 8.56
CA GLU A 101 16.54 -3.03 7.95
C GLU A 101 16.58 -2.75 6.44
N THR A 102 15.47 -2.92 5.72
CA THR A 102 15.43 -2.67 4.27
C THR A 102 15.63 -1.21 3.91
N LEU A 103 15.24 -0.28 4.80
CA LEU A 103 15.49 1.14 4.61
C LEU A 103 16.99 1.45 4.68
N SER A 104 17.70 0.89 5.66
CA SER A 104 19.15 1.08 5.80
C SER A 104 19.92 0.66 4.55
N HIS A 105 19.63 -0.53 4.01
CA HIS A 105 20.27 -1.01 2.77
C HIS A 105 19.97 -0.11 1.56
N ILE A 106 18.75 0.43 1.47
CA ILE A 106 18.38 1.35 0.38
C ILE A 106 19.15 2.67 0.50
N MET A 107 19.32 3.19 1.72
CA MET A 107 20.08 4.40 1.97
C MET A 107 21.58 4.22 1.68
N GLU A 108 22.18 3.09 2.08
CA GLU A 108 23.58 2.76 1.73
C GLU A 108 23.79 2.73 0.22
N ARG A 109 22.86 2.13 -0.52
CA ARG A 109 22.90 2.13 -1.98
C ARG A 109 22.77 3.54 -2.55
N TYR A 110 21.91 4.37 -1.97
CA TYR A 110 21.75 5.75 -2.40
C TYR A 110 23.04 6.56 -2.23
N GLU A 111 23.72 6.42 -1.08
CA GLU A 111 25.01 7.07 -0.80
C GLU A 111 26.11 6.62 -1.77
N HIS A 112 26.14 5.33 -2.10
CA HIS A 112 27.06 4.78 -3.10
C HIS A 112 26.85 5.44 -4.48
N GLU A 113 25.60 5.51 -4.97
CA GLU A 113 25.30 6.09 -6.29
C GLU A 113 25.55 7.60 -6.33
N VAL A 114 25.24 8.34 -5.26
CA VAL A 114 25.59 9.77 -5.15
C VAL A 114 27.10 9.97 -5.30
N SER A 115 27.89 9.11 -4.63
CA SER A 115 29.35 9.19 -4.71
C SER A 115 29.89 8.81 -6.09
N ALA A 116 29.24 7.89 -6.80
CA ALA A 116 29.64 7.46 -8.14
C ALA A 116 29.37 8.52 -9.24
N LEU A 117 28.50 9.49 -8.97
CA LEU A 117 28.18 10.59 -9.88
C LEU A 117 29.01 11.86 -9.66
N ALA A 118 29.78 11.92 -8.56
CA ALA A 118 30.64 13.06 -8.20
C ALA A 118 32.01 12.98 -8.88
#